data_AF-A0A8T4ETC3-F1
#
_entry.id   AF-A0A8T4ETC3-F1
#
_cell.length_a   1.000
_cell.length_b   1.000
_cell.length_c   1.000
_cell.angle_alpha   90.00
_cell.angle_beta   90.00
_cell.angle_gamma   90.00
#
_symmetry.space_group_name_H-M   'P 1'
#
loop_
_entity.id
_entity.type
_entity.pdbx_description
1 polymer ?
#
loop_
_entity_poly.entity_id
_entity_poly.type
_entity_poly.pdbx_seq_one_letter_code
_entity_poly.pdbx_strand_id
1 'polypeptide(L)'
;MTTEIMTTETFRRRSPIVAAVVLAIAAPIGVWGLIGRLDSPGVPVAERDYILRPWDIAPDVEHALTIGSCVLAVLATAYLTAAAVRGAVGRRWLLWVLLPVVLAGVSAAVLQRMVTSGGAGANIGGGFAILTLIPFIAAMLVVAVVDALRLRSRARA
;
A
#
# COMPACT_ATOMS: atom_id res chain seq x y z
N MET A 1 -43.08 3.25 -4.03
CA MET A 1 -42.25 2.07 -4.37
C MET A 1 -41.11 2.53 -5.28
N THR A 2 -40.26 3.44 -4.77
CA THR A 2 -39.28 4.20 -5.59
C THR A 2 -37.95 4.41 -4.87
N THR A 3 -37.89 4.09 -3.57
CA THR A 3 -36.73 4.30 -2.70
C THR A 3 -35.73 3.13 -2.72
N GLU A 4 -36.15 1.92 -3.13
CA GLU A 4 -35.31 0.71 -3.13
C GLU A 4 -34.37 0.58 -4.34
N ILE A 5 -34.72 1.21 -5.47
CA ILE A 5 -33.96 1.10 -6.72
C ILE A 5 -32.75 2.07 -6.70
N MET A 6 -32.84 3.17 -5.95
CA MET A 6 -31.78 4.20 -5.91
C MET A 6 -30.59 3.81 -5.03
N THR A 7 -30.77 2.92 -4.04
CA THR A 7 -29.70 2.45 -3.14
C THR A 7 -28.81 1.37 -3.77
N THR A 8 -29.38 0.54 -4.65
CA THR A 8 -28.65 -0.58 -5.27
C THR A 8 -27.67 -0.12 -6.36
N GLU A 9 -28.03 0.88 -7.18
CA GLU A 9 -27.11 1.41 -8.19
C GLU A 9 -25.95 2.22 -7.59
N THR A 10 -26.22 3.02 -6.57
CA THR A 10 -25.19 3.83 -5.89
C THR A 10 -24.19 2.95 -5.14
N PHE A 11 -24.64 1.87 -4.52
CA PHE A 11 -23.77 0.88 -3.89
C PHE A 11 -22.88 0.17 -4.92
N ARG A 12 -23.45 -0.24 -6.06
CA ARG A 12 -22.72 -0.92 -7.15
C ARG A 12 -21.66 -0.05 -7.81
N ARG A 13 -21.86 1.28 -7.86
CA ARG A 13 -20.85 2.24 -8.36
C ARG A 13 -19.74 2.56 -7.36
N ARG A 14 -20.02 2.51 -6.05
CA ARG A 14 -19.05 2.86 -5.01
C ARG A 14 -18.17 1.68 -4.58
N SER A 15 -18.64 0.45 -4.76
CA SER A 15 -17.93 -0.75 -4.32
C SER A 15 -16.51 -0.92 -4.90
N PRO A 16 -16.19 -0.56 -6.17
CA PRO A 16 -14.83 -0.68 -6.68
C PRO A 16 -13.87 0.35 -6.08
N ILE A 17 -14.37 1.55 -5.77
CA ILE A 17 -13.56 2.59 -5.13
C ILE A 17 -13.21 2.16 -3.71
N VAL A 18 -14.18 1.63 -2.96
CA VAL A 18 -13.95 1.10 -1.61
C VAL A 18 -12.89 -0.01 -1.65
N ALA A 19 -13.03 -0.98 -2.56
CA ALA A 19 -12.05 -2.04 -2.71
C ALA A 19 -10.65 -1.52 -3.08
N ALA A 20 -10.56 -0.50 -3.94
CA ALA A 20 -9.29 0.13 -4.29
C ALA A 20 -8.63 0.84 -3.11
N VAL A 21 -9.40 1.55 -2.28
CA VAL A 21 -8.92 2.18 -1.04
C VAL A 21 -8.46 1.12 -0.05
N VAL A 22 -9.25 0.07 0.15
CA VAL A 22 -8.88 -1.07 1.00
C VAL A 22 -7.57 -1.67 0.53
N LEU A 23 -7.41 -1.92 -0.78
CA LEU A 23 -6.16 -2.47 -1.31
C LEU A 23 -4.97 -1.53 -1.11
N ALA A 24 -5.14 -0.23 -1.39
CA ALA A 24 -4.08 0.77 -1.25
C ALA A 24 -3.57 0.91 0.20
N ILE A 25 -4.39 0.60 1.19
CA ILE A 25 -4.01 0.63 2.61
C ILE A 25 -3.54 -0.76 3.10
N ALA A 26 -4.27 -1.82 2.74
CA ALA A 26 -3.99 -3.16 3.23
C ALA A 26 -2.70 -3.74 2.66
N ALA A 27 -2.40 -3.49 1.37
CA ALA A 27 -1.18 -3.98 0.74
C ALA A 27 0.11 -3.49 1.43
N PRO A 28 0.32 -2.17 1.69
CA PRO A 28 1.53 -1.72 2.37
C PRO A 28 1.61 -2.23 3.82
N ILE A 29 0.50 -2.30 4.56
CA ILE A 29 0.50 -2.84 5.93
C ILE A 29 0.87 -4.32 5.92
N GLY A 30 0.31 -5.09 4.98
CA GLY A 30 0.61 -6.52 4.83
C GLY A 30 2.07 -6.75 4.49
N VAL A 31 2.61 -6.02 3.50
CA VAL A 31 4.04 -6.11 3.15
C VAL A 31 4.93 -5.68 4.31
N TRP A 32 4.60 -4.57 4.98
CA TRP A 32 5.32 -4.11 6.17
C TRP A 32 5.40 -5.21 7.23
N GLY A 33 4.27 -5.84 7.55
CA GLY A 33 4.17 -6.92 8.51
C GLY A 33 4.95 -8.17 8.11
N LEU A 34 4.81 -8.61 6.85
CA LEU A 34 5.49 -9.79 6.31
C LEU A 34 7.02 -9.65 6.26
N ILE A 35 7.54 -8.45 6.00
CA ILE A 35 8.99 -8.18 6.07
C ILE A 35 9.49 -8.36 7.51
N GLY A 36 8.68 -7.99 8.50
CA GLY A 36 9.05 -8.03 9.92
C GLY A 36 10.18 -7.07 10.27
N ARG A 37 10.73 -7.21 11.48
CA ARG A 37 11.89 -6.42 11.92
C ARG A 37 13.17 -6.95 11.25
N LEU A 38 13.98 -6.03 10.73
CA LEU A 38 15.24 -6.32 10.06
C LEU A 38 16.46 -6.03 10.96
N ASP A 39 16.32 -6.23 12.27
CA ASP A 39 17.39 -5.99 13.23
C ASP A 39 18.55 -6.98 13.04
N SER A 40 19.78 -6.52 13.25
CA SER A 40 20.99 -7.36 13.16
C SER A 40 21.01 -8.41 14.27
N PRO A 41 21.23 -9.69 13.95
CA PRO A 41 21.31 -10.74 14.96
C PRO A 41 22.55 -10.54 15.84
N GLY A 42 22.43 -10.87 17.12
CA GLY A 42 23.55 -10.82 18.08
C GLY A 42 23.87 -9.45 18.66
N VAL A 43 23.20 -8.36 18.23
CA VAL A 43 23.35 -7.03 18.82
C VAL A 43 22.28 -6.82 19.91
N PRO A 44 22.66 -6.55 21.17
CA PRO A 44 21.73 -6.23 22.25
C PRO A 44 20.88 -5.01 21.89
N VAL A 45 19.60 -5.00 22.31
CA VAL A 45 18.66 -3.92 21.98
C VAL A 45 19.17 -2.53 22.42
N ALA A 46 19.88 -2.47 23.55
CA ALA A 46 20.45 -1.23 24.08
C ALA A 46 21.60 -0.65 23.24
N GLU A 47 22.23 -1.46 22.40
CA GLU A 47 23.42 -1.10 21.59
C GLU A 47 23.06 -0.89 20.11
N ARG A 48 21.79 -1.00 19.74
CA ARG A 48 21.35 -0.84 18.35
C ARG A 48 21.24 0.63 17.98
N ASP A 49 21.96 1.00 16.95
CA ASP A 49 21.83 2.27 16.26
C ASP A 49 20.69 2.20 15.25
N TYR A 50 19.82 3.20 15.28
CA TYR A 50 18.65 3.33 14.41
C TYR A 50 18.71 4.67 13.68
N ILE A 51 18.46 4.69 12.36
CA ILE A 51 18.21 5.96 11.66
C ILE A 51 16.89 6.54 12.17
N LEU A 52 15.85 5.69 12.23
CA LEU A 52 14.57 5.98 12.86
C LEU A 52 14.22 4.85 13.81
N ARG A 53 13.75 5.19 15.03
CA ARG A 53 13.31 4.16 15.97
C ARG A 53 12.02 3.50 15.46
N PRO A 54 11.96 2.16 15.46
CA PRO A 54 10.73 1.43 15.15
C PRO A 54 9.65 1.73 16.19
N TRP A 55 8.39 1.62 15.77
CA TRP A 55 7.26 1.74 16.70
C TRP A 55 7.27 0.61 17.72
N ASP A 56 6.88 0.95 18.94
CA ASP A 56 6.70 -0.03 20.01
C ASP A 56 5.28 -0.56 19.94
N ILE A 57 5.11 -1.63 19.15
CA ILE A 57 3.83 -2.31 18.94
C ILE A 57 3.98 -3.72 19.53
N ALA A 58 2.99 -4.16 20.29
CA ALA A 58 2.97 -5.51 20.84
C ALA A 58 3.02 -6.55 19.70
N PRO A 59 3.81 -7.63 19.82
CA PRO A 59 3.96 -8.62 18.76
C PRO A 59 2.64 -9.21 18.27
N ASP A 60 1.70 -9.46 19.18
CA ASP A 60 0.38 -10.01 18.86
C ASP A 60 -0.46 -9.06 18.00
N VAL A 61 -0.34 -7.74 18.25
CA VAL A 61 -1.02 -6.70 17.47
C VAL A 61 -0.40 -6.60 16.08
N GLU A 62 0.93 -6.65 15.98
CA GLU A 62 1.65 -6.65 14.71
C GLU A 62 1.26 -7.88 13.85
N HIS A 63 1.19 -9.07 14.45
CA HIS A 63 0.73 -10.28 13.76
C HIS A 63 -0.74 -10.18 13.31
N ALA A 64 -1.64 -9.72 14.18
CA ALA A 64 -3.05 -9.56 13.84
C ALA A 64 -3.26 -8.56 12.69
N LEU A 65 -2.55 -7.42 12.72
CA LEU A 65 -2.56 -6.43 11.64
C LEU A 65 -2.02 -7.02 10.33
N THR A 66 -0.94 -7.79 10.40
CA THR A 66 -0.34 -8.44 9.23
C THR A 66 -1.31 -9.42 8.59
N ILE A 67 -1.89 -10.32 9.37
CA ILE A 67 -2.84 -11.32 8.86
C ILE A 67 -4.08 -10.64 8.29
N GLY A 68 -4.68 -9.71 9.05
CA GLY A 68 -5.89 -9.00 8.64
C GLY A 68 -5.68 -8.21 7.34
N SER A 69 -4.57 -7.49 7.23
CA SER A 69 -4.23 -6.72 6.03
C SER A 69 -3.94 -7.62 4.82
N CYS A 70 -3.24 -8.74 4.98
CA CYS A 70 -3.04 -9.72 3.92
C CYS A 70 -4.38 -10.28 3.39
N VAL A 71 -5.29 -10.68 4.28
CA VAL A 71 -6.62 -11.17 3.90
C VAL A 71 -7.39 -10.09 3.13
N LEU A 72 -7.42 -8.86 3.65
CA LEU A 72 -8.10 -7.74 2.99
C LEU A 72 -7.50 -7.41 1.62
N ALA A 73 -6.17 -7.43 1.48
CA ALA A 73 -5.50 -7.19 0.21
C ALA A 73 -5.84 -8.26 -0.83
N VAL A 74 -5.87 -9.53 -0.44
CA VAL A 74 -6.27 -10.64 -1.32
C VAL A 74 -7.72 -10.49 -1.76
N LEU A 75 -8.64 -10.25 -0.82
CA LEU A 75 -10.07 -10.08 -1.13
C LEU A 75 -10.33 -8.88 -2.03
N ALA A 76 -9.71 -7.73 -1.75
CA ALA A 76 -9.85 -6.53 -2.56
C ALA A 76 -9.29 -6.73 -3.98
N THR A 77 -8.13 -7.39 -4.10
CA THR A 77 -7.52 -7.71 -5.40
C THR A 77 -8.40 -8.67 -6.20
N ALA A 78 -8.91 -9.73 -5.58
CA ALA A 78 -9.80 -10.69 -6.23
C ALA A 78 -11.09 -10.01 -6.72
N TYR A 79 -11.68 -9.16 -5.88
CA TYR A 79 -12.88 -8.39 -6.22
C TYR A 79 -12.63 -7.44 -7.40
N LEU A 80 -11.57 -6.63 -7.36
CA LEU A 80 -11.23 -5.68 -8.42
C LEU A 80 -10.90 -6.38 -9.73
N THR A 81 -10.20 -7.51 -9.67
CA THR A 81 -9.90 -8.34 -10.84
C THR A 81 -11.18 -8.89 -11.45
N ALA A 82 -12.08 -9.46 -10.63
CA ALA A 82 -13.37 -9.94 -11.11
C ALA A 82 -14.24 -8.82 -11.70
N ALA A 83 -14.23 -7.63 -11.09
CA ALA A 83 -14.93 -6.46 -11.59
C ALA A 83 -14.35 -5.96 -12.93
N ALA A 84 -13.02 -6.02 -13.11
CA ALA A 84 -12.37 -5.68 -14.35
C ALA A 84 -12.69 -6.67 -15.49
N VAL A 85 -12.65 -7.97 -15.19
CA VAL A 85 -13.00 -9.03 -16.15
C VAL A 85 -14.45 -8.93 -16.60
N ARG A 86 -15.36 -8.54 -15.69
CA ARG A 86 -16.78 -8.31 -15.97
C ARG A 86 -17.06 -6.94 -16.62
N GLY A 87 -16.03 -6.14 -16.93
CA GLY A 87 -16.17 -4.82 -17.54
C GLY A 87 -16.77 -3.74 -16.64
N ALA A 88 -16.95 -4.02 -15.34
CA ALA A 88 -17.48 -3.05 -14.38
C ALA A 88 -16.45 -1.99 -13.96
N VAL A 89 -15.16 -2.26 -14.18
CA VAL A 89 -14.05 -1.34 -13.91
C VAL A 89 -13.11 -1.31 -15.11
N GLY A 90 -12.72 -0.11 -15.55
CA GLY A 90 -11.76 0.05 -16.64
C GLY A 90 -10.37 -0.46 -16.24
N ARG A 91 -9.85 -1.46 -16.97
CA ARG A 91 -8.49 -2.01 -16.78
C ARG A 91 -7.41 -0.91 -16.82
N ARG A 92 -7.63 0.12 -17.64
CA ARG A 92 -6.74 1.30 -17.71
C ARG A 92 -6.68 2.07 -16.39
N TRP A 93 -7.80 2.26 -15.70
CA TRP A 93 -7.80 2.95 -14.40
C TRP A 93 -7.07 2.11 -13.33
N LEU A 94 -7.30 0.80 -13.30
CA LEU A 94 -6.59 -0.09 -12.38
C LEU A 94 -5.07 -0.07 -12.59
N LEU A 95 -4.61 -0.14 -13.85
CA LEU A 95 -3.19 -0.22 -14.16
C LEU A 95 -2.45 1.12 -14.04
N TRP A 96 -3.08 2.23 -14.40
CA TRP A 96 -2.40 3.53 -14.47
C TRP A 96 -2.63 4.42 -13.25
N VAL A 97 -3.64 4.12 -12.42
CA VAL A 97 -3.94 4.89 -11.21
C VAL A 97 -3.73 4.05 -9.97
N LEU A 98 -4.41 2.90 -9.87
CA LEU A 98 -4.36 2.11 -8.64
C LEU A 98 -3.02 1.41 -8.45
N LEU A 99 -2.47 0.79 -9.49
CA LEU A 99 -1.20 0.06 -9.39
C LEU A 99 -0.04 0.97 -8.92
N PRO A 100 0.20 2.17 -9.48
CA PRO A 100 1.26 3.04 -8.98
C PRO A 100 1.03 3.50 -7.53
N VAL A 101 -0.23 3.73 -7.11
CA VAL A 101 -0.54 4.06 -5.70
C VAL A 101 -0.20 2.89 -4.77
N VAL A 102 -0.58 1.66 -5.14
CA VAL A 102 -0.25 0.46 -4.36
C VAL A 102 1.26 0.24 -4.30
N LEU A 103 1.96 0.38 -5.43
CA LEU A 103 3.42 0.28 -5.49
C LEU A 103 4.11 1.33 -4.63
N ALA A 104 3.65 2.58 -4.68
CA ALA A 104 4.17 3.65 -3.82
C ALA A 104 4.01 3.31 -2.34
N GLY A 105 2.83 2.84 -1.94
CA GLY A 105 2.58 2.40 -0.57
C GLY A 105 3.49 1.25 -0.16
N VAL A 106 3.57 0.19 -0.97
CA VAL A 106 4.40 -0.98 -0.70
C VAL A 106 5.88 -0.61 -0.60
N SER A 107 6.38 0.26 -1.48
CA SER A 107 7.74 0.78 -1.39
C SER A 107 7.96 1.62 -0.14
N ALA A 108 6.96 2.37 0.33
CA ALA A 108 7.04 3.12 1.59
C ALA A 108 7.12 2.17 2.80
N ALA A 109 6.39 1.05 2.78
CA ALA A 109 6.49 0.01 3.79
C ALA A 109 7.90 -0.62 3.85
N VAL A 110 8.47 -0.95 2.68
CA VAL A 110 9.85 -1.45 2.57
C VAL A 110 10.84 -0.40 3.10
N LEU A 111 10.70 0.85 2.67
CA LEU A 111 11.55 1.95 3.12
C LEU A 111 11.52 2.07 4.64
N GLN A 112 10.32 2.06 5.23
CA GLN A 112 10.15 2.15 6.68
C GLN A 112 10.91 1.03 7.41
N ARG A 113 10.83 -0.22 6.94
CA ARG A 113 11.56 -1.34 7.57
C ARG A 113 13.08 -1.20 7.43
N MET A 114 13.55 -0.69 6.29
CA MET A 114 14.97 -0.48 6.04
C MET A 114 15.56 0.64 6.90
N VAL A 115 14.84 1.74 7.10
CA VAL A 115 15.33 2.87 7.93
C VAL A 115 15.15 2.62 9.42
N THR A 116 14.30 1.66 9.80
CA THR A 116 14.10 1.25 11.20
C THR A 116 14.83 -0.03 11.57
N SER A 117 15.68 -0.57 10.70
CA SER A 117 16.56 -1.67 11.06
C SER A 117 17.61 -1.20 12.06
N GLY A 118 17.73 -1.94 13.18
CA GLY A 118 18.74 -1.70 14.19
C GLY A 118 19.97 -2.56 13.96
N GLY A 119 21.15 -1.98 14.04
CA GLY A 119 22.42 -2.70 13.93
C GLY A 119 23.53 -1.97 14.68
N ALA A 120 24.76 -2.46 14.53
CA ALA A 120 25.93 -1.75 15.03
C ALA A 120 26.48 -0.83 13.93
N GLY A 121 26.58 0.48 14.21
CA GLY A 121 27.15 1.46 13.28
C GLY A 121 26.18 1.98 12.21
N ALA A 122 26.74 2.55 11.13
CA ALA A 122 25.97 3.26 10.12
C ALA A 122 25.10 2.30 9.27
N ASN A 123 23.79 2.53 9.27
CA ASN A 123 22.83 1.77 8.46
C ASN A 123 22.89 2.18 6.97
N ILE A 124 23.85 1.60 6.25
CA ILE A 124 24.05 1.82 4.80
C ILE A 124 22.80 1.40 4.01
N GLY A 125 22.12 0.32 4.42
CA GLY A 125 20.90 -0.17 3.79
C GLY A 125 19.77 0.86 3.83
N GLY A 126 19.55 1.50 4.98
CA GLY A 126 18.59 2.58 5.15
C GLY A 126 18.94 3.81 4.33
N GLY A 127 20.22 4.20 4.29
CA GLY A 127 20.70 5.29 3.44
C GLY A 127 20.46 5.02 1.93
N PHE A 128 20.78 3.81 1.47
CA PHE A 128 20.53 3.39 0.09
C PHE A 128 19.02 3.34 -0.23
N ALA A 129 18.21 2.84 0.70
CA ALA A 129 16.75 2.82 0.57
C ALA A 129 16.17 4.23 0.44
N ILE A 130 16.64 5.21 1.22
CA ILE A 130 16.22 6.61 1.11
C ILE A 130 16.52 7.16 -0.30
N LEU A 131 17.75 6.96 -0.79
CA LEU A 131 18.18 7.48 -2.09
C LEU A 131 17.44 6.83 -3.27
N THR A 132 16.96 5.60 -3.14
CA THR A 132 16.33 4.85 -4.23
C THR A 132 14.80 4.82 -4.15
N LEU A 133 14.24 4.51 -2.97
CA LEU A 133 12.81 4.34 -2.79
C LEU A 133 12.06 5.67 -2.73
N ILE A 134 12.62 6.74 -2.17
CA ILE A 134 11.91 8.04 -2.14
C ILE A 134 11.66 8.57 -3.55
N PRO A 135 12.67 8.65 -4.45
CA PRO A 135 12.42 9.06 -5.82
C PRO A 135 11.45 8.12 -6.56
N PHE A 136 11.54 6.82 -6.32
CA PHE A 136 10.63 5.84 -6.91
C PHE A 136 9.17 6.06 -6.46
N ILE A 137 8.94 6.24 -5.15
CA ILE A 137 7.63 6.54 -4.56
C ILE A 137 7.08 7.83 -5.17
N ALA A 138 7.90 8.89 -5.23
CA ALA A 138 7.50 10.16 -5.82
C ALA A 138 7.10 10.01 -7.30
N ALA A 139 7.89 9.27 -8.08
CA ALA A 139 7.58 9.00 -9.49
C ALA A 139 6.25 8.23 -9.65
N MET A 140 6.01 7.20 -8.84
CA MET A 140 4.76 6.43 -8.86
C MET A 140 3.53 7.29 -8.52
N LEU A 141 3.64 8.17 -7.53
CA LEU A 141 2.57 9.10 -7.16
C LEU A 141 2.31 10.15 -8.25
N VAL A 142 3.36 10.68 -8.88
CA VAL A 142 3.23 11.61 -10.01
C VAL A 142 2.51 10.93 -11.18
N VAL A 143 2.90 9.70 -11.55
CA VAL A 143 2.24 8.93 -12.60
C VAL A 143 0.75 8.74 -12.27
N ALA A 144 0.43 8.30 -11.05
CA ALA A 144 -0.96 8.10 -10.62
C ALA A 144 -1.80 9.38 -10.74
N VAL A 145 -1.27 10.52 -10.29
CA VAL A 145 -1.98 11.80 -10.36
C VAL A 145 -2.16 12.25 -11.80
N VAL A 146 -1.10 12.20 -12.61
CA VAL A 146 -1.16 12.62 -14.02
C VAL A 146 -2.19 11.79 -14.79
N ASP A 147 -2.19 10.46 -14.62
CA ASP A 147 -3.13 9.59 -15.33
C ASP A 147 -4.56 9.69 -14.78
N ALA A 148 -4.73 9.92 -13.47
CA ALA A 148 -6.06 10.22 -12.90
C ALA A 148 -6.65 11.51 -13.52
N LEU A 149 -5.83 12.56 -13.67
CA LEU A 149 -6.25 13.82 -14.28
C LEU A 149 -6.57 13.66 -15.77
N ARG A 150 -5.74 12.89 -16.51
CA ARG A 150 -5.98 12.59 -17.94
C ARG A 150 -7.24 11.76 -18.17
N LEU A 151 -7.54 10.81 -17.29
CA LEU A 151 -8.77 10.03 -17.38
C LEU A 151 -10.00 10.89 -17.05
N ARG A 152 -9.86 11.81 -16.07
CA ARG A 152 -10.92 12.76 -15.72
C ARG A 152 -11.22 13.77 -16.84
N SER A 153 -10.20 14.27 -17.54
CA SER A 153 -10.40 15.21 -18.65
C SER A 153 -11.12 14.56 -19.83
N ARG A 154 -10.76 13.32 -20.17
CA ARG A 154 -11.43 12.54 -21.23
C ARG A 154 -12.88 12.18 -20.94
N ALA A 155 -13.25 12.06 -19.66
CA ALA A 155 -14.64 11.80 -19.28
C ALA A 155 -15.53 13.05 -19.29
N ARG A 156 -14.94 14.25 -19.43
CA ARG A 156 -15.63 15.54 -19.46
C ARG A 156 -15.73 16.16 -20.86
N ALA A 157 -14.90 15.69 -21.79
CA ALA A 157 -14.93 16.05 -23.21
C ALA A 157 -15.90 15.14 -23.95
#